data_AF-A0A7Z9G1Q8-F1
#
_entry.id   AF-A0A7Z9G1Q8-F1
#
_cell.length_a   1.000
_cell.length_b   1.000
_cell.length_c   1.000
_cell.angle_alpha   90.00
_cell.angle_beta   90.00
_cell.angle_gamma   90.00
#
_symmetry.space_group_name_H-M   'P 1'
#
loop_
_entity.id
_entity.type
_entity.pdbx_description
1 polymer ?
#
loop_
_entity_poly.entity_id
_entity_poly.type
_entity_poly.pdbx_seq_one_letter_code
_entity_poly.pdbx_strand_id
1 'polypeptide(L)'
;MGISDSETPFVIDKNLGARLNLDSAEFPQTNADGRPIAELTQEQKYMFDARGWLLIPNVLTEDEVNETRDFCLQLRHDPQSIPEHERSTLGGPLQKLADHPLVVGFMHEFVVHPGLSTQNCYGFRMESCSLYYRTVGDGQFAPHNGNGMLRFPGDSHLYRCIPGKAYSGLTRVVWELNPVEKGSGGTLLATASHKAVYTAPESIQDPNSSIWETYSCPAGSLLFFTEALSHSAHPWTNKKNDRVAIFSCYNTINSKWHDWD
;
A
#
# COMPACT_ATOMS: atom_id res chain seq x y z
N MET A 1 21.41 22.51 14.90
CA MET A 1 20.50 22.53 16.08
C MET A 1 20.03 21.11 16.28
N GLY A 2 20.40 20.46 17.39
CA GLY A 2 19.87 19.14 17.74
C GLY A 2 18.43 19.31 18.21
N ILE A 3 17.48 18.74 17.49
CA ILE A 3 16.10 18.64 17.94
C ILE A 3 16.06 17.49 18.95
N SER A 4 15.43 17.73 20.10
CA SER A 4 15.31 16.81 21.24
C SER A 4 14.61 15.48 20.86
N ASP A 5 15.13 14.35 21.36
CA ASP A 5 14.83 12.95 20.99
C ASP A 5 13.47 12.37 21.41
N SER A 6 12.53 13.18 21.89
CA SER A 6 11.18 12.66 22.19
C SER A 6 10.30 12.77 20.96
N GLU A 7 10.43 11.83 20.02
CA GLU A 7 9.55 11.69 18.86
C GLU A 7 8.18 11.08 19.22
N THR A 8 7.96 10.67 20.48
CA THR A 8 6.73 10.00 20.88
C THR A 8 5.51 10.94 20.81
N PRO A 9 4.50 10.64 19.97
CA PRO A 9 3.32 11.48 19.83
C PRO A 9 2.45 11.44 21.09
N PHE A 10 1.80 12.57 21.41
CA PHE A 10 0.79 12.63 22.47
C PHE A 10 -0.57 12.14 21.92
N VAL A 11 -0.86 10.85 22.09
CA VAL A 11 -2.11 10.22 21.66
C VAL A 11 -3.03 10.03 22.88
N ILE A 12 -4.33 10.31 22.70
CA ILE A 12 -5.36 10.16 23.74
C ILE A 12 -6.10 8.83 23.54
N ASP A 13 -6.25 8.08 24.63
CA ASP A 13 -7.01 6.84 24.70
C ASP A 13 -8.52 7.11 24.92
N LYS A 14 -9.37 6.16 24.53
CA LYS A 14 -10.82 6.20 24.73
C LYS A 14 -11.24 6.13 26.21
N ASN A 15 -10.31 5.75 27.10
CA ASN A 15 -10.55 5.62 28.53
C ASN A 15 -10.43 6.98 29.22
N LEU A 16 -11.54 7.73 29.25
CA LEU A 16 -11.66 9.02 29.94
C LEU A 16 -10.61 10.06 29.53
N GLY A 17 -10.07 9.94 28.31
CA GLY A 17 -9.04 10.85 27.80
C GLY A 17 -7.65 10.61 28.40
N ALA A 18 -7.39 9.46 29.00
CA ALA A 18 -6.06 9.06 29.46
C ALA A 18 -5.06 9.05 28.28
N ARG A 19 -3.77 9.20 28.55
CA ARG A 19 -2.73 9.05 27.52
C ARG A 19 -2.69 7.60 27.03
N LEU A 20 -2.71 7.39 25.72
CA LEU A 20 -2.47 6.08 25.13
C LEU A 20 -0.99 5.74 25.25
N ASN A 21 -0.68 4.63 25.92
CA ASN A 21 0.69 4.12 26.03
C ASN A 21 1.02 3.21 24.83
N LEU A 22 1.58 3.79 23.76
CA LEU A 22 1.99 3.03 22.59
C LEU A 22 3.12 2.03 22.89
N ASP A 23 3.92 2.29 23.93
CA ASP A 23 5.04 1.43 24.33
C ASP A 23 4.58 0.12 25.01
N SER A 24 3.32 0.06 25.43
CA SER A 24 2.72 -1.16 25.98
C SER A 24 2.13 -2.10 24.94
N ALA A 25 2.10 -1.71 23.66
CA ALA A 25 1.57 -2.56 22.60
C ALA A 25 2.58 -3.65 22.22
N GLU A 26 2.14 -4.90 22.18
CA GLU A 26 2.94 -6.00 21.67
C GLU A 26 2.77 -6.12 20.15
N PHE A 27 3.81 -5.77 19.41
CA PHE A 27 3.87 -5.99 17.96
C PHE A 27 4.68 -7.25 17.63
N PRO A 28 4.24 -8.07 16.65
CA PRO A 28 5.04 -9.16 16.10
C PRO A 28 6.46 -8.73 15.76
N GLN A 29 7.44 -9.49 16.24
CA GLN A 29 8.85 -9.26 15.94
C GLN A 29 9.27 -9.90 14.61
N THR A 30 8.52 -10.90 14.14
CA THR A 30 8.77 -11.59 12.86
C THR A 30 7.49 -11.75 12.05
N ASN A 31 7.63 -11.99 10.74
CA ASN A 31 6.53 -12.42 9.89
C ASN A 31 6.24 -13.94 10.09
N ALA A 32 5.30 -14.51 9.32
CA ALA A 32 4.96 -15.93 9.41
C ALA A 32 6.13 -16.87 9.07
N ASP A 33 7.09 -16.40 8.25
CA ASP A 33 8.31 -17.14 7.89
C ASP A 33 9.47 -16.96 8.89
N GLY A 34 9.24 -16.25 10.01
CA GLY A 34 10.28 -15.97 11.01
C GLY A 34 11.28 -14.88 10.59
N ARG A 35 11.02 -14.12 9.51
CA ARG A 35 11.86 -12.99 9.11
C ARG A 35 11.58 -11.79 10.01
N PRO A 36 12.61 -11.07 10.50
CA PRO A 36 12.41 -9.91 11.39
C PRO A 36 11.65 -8.80 10.66
N ILE A 37 10.68 -8.19 11.34
CA ILE A 37 9.90 -7.06 10.81
C ILE A 37 10.82 -5.86 10.58
N ALA A 38 10.67 -5.20 9.42
CA ALA A 38 11.51 -4.06 9.04
C ALA A 38 10.81 -2.75 9.38
N GLU A 39 11.43 -1.92 10.23
CA GLU A 39 10.90 -0.60 10.54
C GLU A 39 11.14 0.40 9.40
N LEU A 40 10.18 1.32 9.22
CA LEU A 40 10.36 2.44 8.29
C LEU A 40 11.32 3.47 8.87
N THR A 41 12.18 4.01 8.02
CA THR A 41 13.04 5.15 8.41
C THR A 41 12.20 6.41 8.60
N GLN A 42 12.73 7.37 9.37
CA GLN A 42 12.05 8.65 9.56
C GLN A 42 11.78 9.39 8.23
N GLU A 43 12.71 9.29 7.27
CA GLU A 43 12.52 9.83 5.92
C GLU A 43 11.37 9.13 5.19
N GLN A 44 11.26 7.80 5.25
CA GLN A 44 10.16 7.06 4.63
C GLN A 44 8.81 7.45 5.25
N LYS A 45 8.75 7.57 6.58
CA LYS A 45 7.55 8.03 7.29
C LYS A 45 7.14 9.43 6.84
N TYR A 46 8.10 10.36 6.80
CA TYR A 46 7.88 11.74 6.37
C TYR A 46 7.42 11.81 4.91
N MET A 47 8.07 11.08 4.01
CA MET A 47 7.75 11.09 2.58
C MET A 47 6.37 10.50 2.29
N PHE A 48 6.00 9.39 2.94
CA PHE A 48 4.65 8.83 2.83
C PHE A 48 3.60 9.83 3.33
N ASP A 49 3.81 10.42 4.51
CA ASP A 49 2.85 11.38 5.08
C ASP A 49 2.70 12.64 4.24
N ALA A 50 3.79 13.19 3.72
CA ALA A 50 3.80 14.40 2.90
C ALA A 50 3.11 14.17 1.55
N ARG A 51 3.29 12.99 0.94
CA ARG A 51 2.87 12.72 -0.45
C ARG A 51 1.59 11.91 -0.57
N GLY A 52 1.28 11.09 0.43
CA GLY A 52 0.24 10.07 0.39
C GLY A 52 0.70 8.76 -0.27
N TRP A 53 1.98 8.66 -0.64
CA TRP A 53 2.56 7.50 -1.28
C TRP A 53 4.07 7.41 -1.08
N LEU A 54 4.61 6.19 -1.18
CA LEU A 54 6.02 5.87 -0.99
C LEU A 54 6.42 4.72 -1.91
N LEU A 55 7.42 4.94 -2.76
CA LEU A 55 8.03 3.91 -3.59
C LEU A 55 9.37 3.49 -2.97
N ILE A 56 9.56 2.20 -2.77
CA ILE A 56 10.81 1.60 -2.31
C ILE A 56 11.31 0.67 -3.42
N PRO A 57 12.40 1.03 -4.11
CA PRO A 57 12.88 0.27 -5.26
C PRO A 57 13.60 -1.01 -4.83
N ASN A 58 13.50 -2.06 -5.67
CA ASN A 58 14.33 -3.27 -5.59
C ASN A 58 14.32 -3.94 -4.20
N VAL A 59 13.12 -4.15 -3.64
CA VAL A 59 12.92 -4.78 -2.33
C VAL A 59 13.07 -6.29 -2.42
N LEU A 60 12.54 -6.90 -3.49
CA LEU A 60 12.73 -8.32 -3.77
C LEU A 60 14.06 -8.57 -4.47
N THR A 61 14.68 -9.70 -4.15
CA THR A 61 15.82 -10.24 -4.91
C THR A 61 15.40 -10.68 -6.30
N GLU A 62 16.36 -10.84 -7.22
CA GLU A 62 16.08 -11.31 -8.58
C GLU A 62 15.37 -12.68 -8.60
N ASP A 63 15.78 -13.60 -7.73
CA ASP A 63 15.14 -14.92 -7.60
C ASP A 63 13.70 -14.80 -7.10
N GLU A 64 13.44 -13.96 -6.10
CA GLU A 64 12.09 -13.71 -5.60
C GLU A 64 11.20 -13.06 -6.67
N VAL A 65 11.74 -12.14 -7.47
CA VAL A 65 11.04 -11.52 -8.60
C VAL A 65 10.70 -12.56 -9.66
N ASN A 66 11.66 -13.37 -10.08
CA ASN A 66 11.45 -14.39 -11.10
C ASN A 66 10.39 -15.40 -10.64
N GLU A 67 10.52 -15.93 -9.44
CA GLU A 67 9.59 -16.91 -8.87
C GLU A 67 8.15 -16.35 -8.78
N THR A 68 7.99 -15.13 -8.25
CA THR A 68 6.66 -14.53 -8.09
C THR A 68 6.05 -14.10 -9.42
N ARG A 69 6.86 -13.56 -10.34
CA ARG A 69 6.40 -13.17 -11.68
C ARG A 69 5.96 -14.39 -12.49
N ASP A 70 6.76 -15.45 -12.49
CA ASP A 70 6.46 -16.67 -13.26
C ASP A 70 5.17 -17.30 -12.75
N PHE A 71 4.96 -17.33 -11.42
CA PHE A 71 3.69 -17.77 -10.85
C PHE A 71 2.51 -16.88 -11.25
N CYS A 72 2.67 -15.54 -11.30
CA CYS A 72 1.62 -14.64 -11.77
C CYS A 72 1.26 -14.90 -13.25
N LEU A 73 2.25 -15.14 -14.10
CA LEU A 73 2.04 -15.47 -15.50
C LEU A 73 1.36 -16.83 -15.66
N GLN A 74 1.76 -17.82 -14.86
CA GLN A 74 1.10 -19.13 -14.81
C GLN A 74 -0.36 -18.98 -14.36
N LEU A 75 -0.62 -18.22 -13.29
CA LEU A 75 -1.98 -17.95 -12.79
C LEU A 75 -2.85 -17.26 -13.85
N ARG A 76 -2.26 -16.38 -14.68
CA ARG A 76 -2.97 -15.67 -15.75
C ARG A 76 -3.26 -16.56 -16.96
N HIS A 77 -2.28 -17.35 -17.41
CA HIS A 77 -2.32 -18.00 -18.71
C HIS A 77 -2.66 -19.50 -18.64
N ASP A 78 -2.30 -20.17 -17.56
CA ASP A 78 -2.57 -21.59 -17.34
C ASP A 78 -2.88 -21.89 -15.86
N PRO A 79 -3.95 -21.31 -15.29
CA PRO A 79 -4.28 -21.50 -13.88
C PRO A 79 -4.56 -22.97 -13.54
N GLN A 80 -5.01 -23.78 -14.50
CA GLN A 80 -5.33 -25.20 -14.25
C GLN A 80 -4.09 -26.05 -13.95
N SER A 81 -2.90 -25.61 -14.38
CA SER A 81 -1.63 -26.22 -14.01
C SER A 81 -1.22 -26.01 -12.54
N ILE A 82 -1.83 -25.03 -11.85
CA ILE A 82 -1.58 -24.75 -10.44
C ILE A 82 -2.51 -25.63 -9.58
N PRO A 83 -1.99 -26.28 -8.51
CA PRO A 83 -2.82 -26.98 -7.52
C PRO A 83 -3.95 -26.09 -7.03
N GLU A 84 -5.17 -26.65 -6.92
CA GLU A 84 -6.39 -25.86 -6.64
C GLU A 84 -6.25 -24.95 -5.40
N HIS A 85 -5.64 -25.45 -4.32
CA HIS A 85 -5.45 -24.70 -3.07
C HIS A 85 -4.44 -23.54 -3.16
N GLU A 86 -3.61 -23.50 -4.20
CA GLU A 86 -2.65 -22.41 -4.46
C GLU A 86 -3.10 -21.51 -5.62
N ARG A 87 -4.20 -21.82 -6.30
CA ARG A 87 -4.64 -21.12 -7.50
C ARG A 87 -5.32 -19.78 -7.18
N SER A 88 -4.58 -18.89 -6.54
CA SER A 88 -5.01 -17.55 -6.17
C SER A 88 -3.83 -16.60 -6.08
N THR A 89 -4.12 -15.31 -5.93
CA THR A 89 -3.13 -14.24 -5.71
C THR A 89 -2.51 -14.27 -4.31
N LEU A 90 -2.91 -15.24 -3.47
CA LEU A 90 -2.35 -15.53 -2.16
C LEU A 90 -1.85 -16.98 -2.07
N GLY A 91 -1.60 -17.62 -3.21
CA GLY A 91 -1.07 -18.98 -3.27
C GLY A 91 0.40 -19.04 -3.67
N GLY A 92 1.02 -20.18 -3.39
CA GLY A 92 2.40 -20.47 -3.74
C GLY A 92 3.37 -19.36 -3.31
N PRO A 93 4.29 -18.92 -4.18
CA PRO A 93 5.30 -17.92 -3.83
C PRO A 93 4.73 -16.52 -3.59
N LEU A 94 3.45 -16.25 -3.90
CA LEU A 94 2.85 -14.94 -3.64
C LEU A 94 2.50 -14.73 -2.16
N GLN A 95 2.43 -15.81 -1.35
CA GLN A 95 2.15 -15.72 0.09
C GLN A 95 3.12 -14.80 0.82
N LYS A 96 4.42 -14.91 0.50
CA LYS A 96 5.49 -14.08 1.10
C LYS A 96 5.34 -12.58 0.85
N LEU A 97 4.54 -12.18 -0.14
CA LEU A 97 4.27 -10.78 -0.44
C LEU A 97 3.21 -10.17 0.50
N ALA A 98 2.33 -11.02 1.07
CA ALA A 98 1.21 -10.60 1.90
C ALA A 98 1.63 -10.12 3.29
N ASP A 99 2.69 -10.68 3.85
CA ASP A 99 3.24 -10.33 5.16
C ASP A 99 4.75 -10.06 5.09
N HIS A 100 5.25 -9.66 3.91
CA HIS A 100 6.65 -9.27 3.75
C HIS A 100 7.07 -8.31 4.88
N PRO A 101 8.26 -8.46 5.50
CA PRO A 101 8.66 -7.67 6.67
C PRO A 101 8.46 -6.16 6.57
N LEU A 102 8.70 -5.60 5.39
CA LEU A 102 8.52 -4.17 5.11
C LEU A 102 7.04 -3.76 5.01
N VAL A 103 6.18 -4.66 4.53
CA VAL A 103 4.71 -4.45 4.52
C VAL A 103 4.20 -4.45 5.96
N VAL A 104 4.58 -5.45 6.77
CA VAL A 104 4.15 -5.52 8.17
C VAL A 104 4.64 -4.30 8.96
N GLY A 105 5.90 -3.89 8.79
CA GLY A 105 6.43 -2.69 9.45
C GLY A 105 5.73 -1.41 9.02
N PHE A 106 5.37 -1.29 7.73
CA PHE A 106 4.52 -0.19 7.26
C PHE A 106 3.15 -0.21 7.95
N MET A 107 2.51 -1.37 8.05
CA MET A 107 1.19 -1.49 8.68
C MET A 107 1.26 -1.22 10.19
N HIS A 108 2.33 -1.64 10.88
CA HIS A 108 2.58 -1.27 12.29
C HIS A 108 2.66 0.25 12.48
N GLU A 109 3.24 0.97 11.53
CA GLU A 109 3.29 2.44 11.61
C GLU A 109 1.92 3.06 11.31
N PHE A 110 1.29 2.72 10.19
CA PHE A 110 0.19 3.53 9.65
C PHE A 110 -1.21 2.93 9.77
N VAL A 111 -1.36 1.63 10.05
CA VAL A 111 -2.67 0.93 9.93
C VAL A 111 -3.09 0.19 11.18
N VAL A 112 -2.13 -0.33 11.95
CA VAL A 112 -2.37 -1.25 13.05
C VAL A 112 -3.33 -0.67 14.08
N HIS A 113 -4.15 -1.54 14.65
CA HIS A 113 -4.86 -1.28 15.88
C HIS A 113 -4.09 -1.90 17.04
N PRO A 114 -3.31 -1.13 17.83
CA PRO A 114 -2.35 -1.70 18.78
C PRO A 114 -2.97 -2.63 19.83
N GLY A 115 -4.19 -2.34 20.29
CA GLY A 115 -4.90 -3.17 21.28
C GLY A 115 -5.36 -4.54 20.78
N LEU A 116 -5.24 -4.82 19.48
CA LEU A 116 -5.54 -6.12 18.86
C LEU A 116 -4.29 -6.78 18.26
N SER A 117 -3.12 -6.15 18.44
CA SER A 117 -1.83 -6.73 18.07
C SER A 117 -1.31 -7.60 19.22
N THR A 118 -0.73 -8.74 18.88
CA THR A 118 0.01 -9.63 19.79
C THR A 118 1.16 -10.26 19.00
N GLN A 119 2.07 -11.02 19.62
CA GLN A 119 3.10 -11.75 18.86
C GLN A 119 2.56 -12.69 17.77
N ASN A 120 1.30 -13.15 17.89
CA ASN A 120 0.66 -14.07 16.95
C ASN A 120 -0.47 -13.42 16.13
N CYS A 121 -0.65 -12.09 16.21
CA CYS A 121 -1.72 -11.37 15.50
C CYS A 121 -1.25 -9.97 15.13
N TYR A 122 -1.28 -9.63 13.84
CA TYR A 122 -0.73 -8.36 13.35
C TYR A 122 -1.52 -7.10 13.72
N GLY A 123 -2.77 -7.22 14.19
CA GLY A 123 -3.58 -6.03 14.52
C GLY A 123 -4.10 -5.23 13.32
N PHE A 124 -3.98 -5.76 12.10
CA PHE A 124 -4.57 -5.24 10.85
C PHE A 124 -5.11 -6.39 9.99
N ARG A 125 -5.81 -6.07 8.90
CA ARG A 125 -6.31 -7.07 7.94
C ARG A 125 -5.89 -6.74 6.52
N MET A 126 -5.74 -7.76 5.69
CA MET A 126 -5.78 -7.62 4.23
C MET A 126 -7.24 -7.84 3.78
N GLU A 127 -7.78 -6.92 2.98
CA GLU A 127 -9.15 -7.01 2.47
C GLU A 127 -9.23 -7.56 1.06
N SER A 128 -8.22 -7.33 0.24
CA SER A 128 -8.17 -7.80 -1.14
C SER A 128 -6.72 -7.98 -1.59
N CYS A 129 -6.53 -8.92 -2.50
CA CYS A 129 -5.28 -9.16 -3.21
C CYS A 129 -5.60 -9.54 -4.66
N SER A 130 -5.04 -8.84 -5.63
CA SER A 130 -5.38 -9.05 -7.04
C SER A 130 -4.16 -8.91 -7.95
N LEU A 131 -4.14 -9.74 -9.00
CA LEU A 131 -3.15 -9.66 -10.08
C LEU A 131 -3.62 -8.62 -11.10
N TYR A 132 -2.79 -7.61 -11.32
CA TYR A 132 -2.95 -6.61 -12.37
C TYR A 132 -1.94 -6.92 -13.48
N TYR A 133 -2.36 -7.79 -14.41
CA TYR A 133 -1.67 -8.03 -15.67
C TYR A 133 -2.19 -7.06 -16.73
N ARG A 134 -1.29 -6.38 -17.44
CA ARG A 134 -1.65 -5.49 -18.57
C ARG A 134 -0.65 -5.64 -19.71
N THR A 135 -1.15 -5.86 -20.92
CA THR A 135 -0.36 -5.70 -22.14
C THR A 135 -0.62 -4.34 -22.79
N VAL A 136 0.10 -4.01 -23.87
CA VAL A 136 -0.03 -2.73 -24.56
C VAL A 136 -1.49 -2.48 -24.98
N GLY A 137 -2.03 -1.34 -24.56
CA GLY A 137 -3.42 -0.95 -24.79
C GLY A 137 -4.38 -1.31 -23.66
N ASP A 138 -3.99 -2.20 -22.75
CA ASP A 138 -4.83 -2.56 -21.59
C ASP A 138 -4.83 -1.46 -20.52
N GLY A 139 -5.93 -1.37 -19.78
CA GLY A 139 -6.12 -0.41 -18.71
C GLY A 139 -6.91 0.81 -19.15
N GLN A 140 -7.53 1.48 -18.19
CA GLN A 140 -8.38 2.64 -18.41
C GLN A 140 -8.00 3.75 -17.45
N PHE A 141 -7.96 4.97 -17.95
CA PHE A 141 -7.88 6.15 -17.09
C PHE A 141 -9.23 6.36 -16.39
N ALA A 142 -9.23 6.25 -15.07
CA ALA A 142 -10.41 6.36 -14.22
C ALA A 142 -10.03 7.00 -12.87
N PRO A 143 -9.89 8.33 -12.80
CA PRO A 143 -9.60 9.03 -11.55
C PRO A 143 -10.67 8.80 -10.50
N HIS A 144 -10.25 8.48 -9.28
CA HIS A 144 -11.14 8.30 -8.14
C HIS A 144 -10.44 8.65 -6.82
N ASN A 145 -11.24 8.71 -5.75
CA ASN A 145 -10.85 9.04 -4.37
C ASN A 145 -10.28 10.45 -4.17
N GLY A 146 -9.90 10.81 -2.93
CA GLY A 146 -9.38 12.14 -2.56
C GLY A 146 -10.15 12.92 -1.48
N ASN A 147 -9.73 14.18 -1.30
CA ASN A 147 -10.35 15.29 -0.57
C ASN A 147 -10.29 15.27 0.99
N GLY A 148 -9.27 14.67 1.61
CA GLY A 148 -9.09 14.69 3.09
C GLY A 148 -8.69 16.07 3.66
N MET A 149 -8.81 16.43 4.93
CA MET A 149 -8.75 15.66 6.18
C MET A 149 -10.06 15.83 6.99
N LEU A 150 -10.54 14.72 7.59
CA LEU A 150 -11.85 14.48 8.22
C LEU A 150 -13.03 14.16 7.28
N ARG A 151 -12.76 13.47 6.16
CA ARG A 151 -13.81 12.95 5.27
C ARG A 151 -14.69 11.89 5.98
N PHE A 152 -15.96 12.22 6.19
CA PHE A 152 -17.06 11.35 6.64
C PHE A 152 -18.26 11.56 5.69
N PRO A 153 -19.28 10.67 5.58
CA PRO A 153 -19.54 9.50 6.41
C PRO A 153 -19.55 8.14 5.67
N GLY A 154 -19.01 7.12 6.33
CA GLY A 154 -19.37 5.71 6.16
C GLY A 154 -18.32 4.77 5.53
N ASP A 155 -17.27 5.29 4.88
CA ASP A 155 -16.27 4.46 4.18
C ASP A 155 -14.91 4.38 4.89
N SER A 156 -13.99 3.60 4.31
CA SER A 156 -12.65 3.33 4.86
C SER A 156 -11.53 4.21 4.29
N HIS A 157 -11.79 5.17 3.40
CA HIS A 157 -10.80 6.02 2.74
C HIS A 157 -10.33 7.16 3.66
N LEU A 158 -9.72 6.77 4.79
CA LEU A 158 -9.43 7.65 5.90
C LEU A 158 -7.93 7.88 6.05
N TYR A 159 -7.53 9.15 5.96
CA TYR A 159 -6.22 9.59 6.41
C TYR A 159 -6.36 10.59 7.57
N ARG A 160 -5.73 10.29 8.70
CA ARG A 160 -5.75 11.13 9.90
C ARG A 160 -4.33 11.29 10.42
N CYS A 161 -3.99 12.47 10.89
CA CYS A 161 -2.70 12.68 11.52
C CYS A 161 -2.80 13.67 12.67
N ILE A 162 -1.93 13.48 13.64
CA ILE A 162 -1.55 14.44 14.67
C ILE A 162 -0.02 14.62 14.59
N PRO A 163 0.56 15.66 15.20
CA PRO A 163 2.01 15.79 15.26
C PRO A 163 2.65 14.50 15.80
N GLY A 164 3.53 13.89 14.98
CA GLY A 164 4.24 12.65 15.30
C GLY A 164 3.49 11.34 15.04
N LYS A 165 2.23 11.35 14.58
CA LYS A 165 1.51 10.11 14.21
C LYS A 165 0.53 10.30 13.08
N ALA A 166 0.57 9.40 12.10
CA ALA A 166 -0.45 9.29 11.07
C ALA A 166 -1.11 7.91 11.07
N TYR A 167 -2.34 7.89 10.55
CA TYR A 167 -3.17 6.71 10.39
C TYR A 167 -3.75 6.74 8.97
N SER A 168 -3.51 5.67 8.22
CA SER A 168 -3.91 5.49 6.82
C SER A 168 -4.79 4.24 6.72
N GLY A 169 -6.07 4.39 7.07
CA GLY A 169 -7.06 3.35 6.79
C GLY A 169 -7.17 3.11 5.29
N LEU A 170 -7.40 1.85 4.89
CA LEU A 170 -7.42 1.41 3.50
C LEU A 170 -6.15 1.86 2.73
N THR A 171 -5.08 1.09 2.84
CA THR A 171 -3.80 1.36 2.18
C THR A 171 -3.50 0.32 1.12
N ARG A 172 -3.10 0.77 -0.06
CA ARG A 172 -2.61 -0.09 -1.14
C ARG A 172 -1.14 -0.41 -0.99
N VAL A 173 -0.82 -1.66 -1.29
CA VAL A 173 0.52 -2.20 -1.46
C VAL A 173 0.58 -2.77 -2.87
N VAL A 174 1.51 -2.26 -3.67
CA VAL A 174 1.69 -2.68 -5.06
C VAL A 174 3.10 -3.20 -5.25
N TRP A 175 3.22 -4.49 -5.54
CA TRP A 175 4.45 -5.11 -5.98
C TRP A 175 4.54 -5.05 -7.49
N GLU A 176 5.53 -4.34 -8.03
CA GLU A 176 5.81 -4.32 -9.47
C GLU A 176 6.81 -5.43 -9.79
N LEU A 177 6.36 -6.50 -10.47
CA LEU A 177 7.16 -7.70 -10.76
C LEU A 177 7.86 -7.63 -12.12
N ASN A 178 7.57 -6.59 -12.90
CA ASN A 178 8.36 -6.16 -14.04
C ASN A 178 8.75 -4.69 -13.88
N PRO A 179 9.79 -4.20 -14.58
CA PRO A 179 10.13 -2.79 -14.57
C PRO A 179 8.96 -1.94 -15.08
N VAL A 180 8.78 -0.78 -14.44
CA VAL A 180 7.83 0.25 -14.87
C VAL A 180 8.61 1.46 -15.36
N GLU A 181 8.31 1.89 -16.58
CA GLU A 181 8.82 3.14 -17.13
C GLU A 181 7.84 4.28 -16.83
N LYS A 182 8.38 5.43 -16.40
CA LYS A 182 7.58 6.60 -16.06
C LYS A 182 6.74 7.02 -17.26
N GLY A 183 5.43 7.22 -17.05
CA GLY A 183 4.50 7.61 -18.11
C GLY A 183 4.05 6.47 -19.03
N SER A 184 4.41 5.22 -18.74
CA SER A 184 4.08 4.07 -19.60
C SER A 184 2.94 3.19 -19.07
N GLY A 185 2.07 3.74 -18.20
CA GLY A 185 0.91 3.02 -17.64
C GLY A 185 1.07 2.54 -16.19
N GLY A 186 2.12 3.00 -15.50
CA GLY A 186 2.21 2.92 -14.04
C GLY A 186 1.05 3.66 -13.36
N THR A 187 0.86 3.43 -12.05
CA THR A 187 -0.22 4.12 -11.31
C THR A 187 0.00 5.64 -11.33
N LEU A 188 -1.08 6.40 -11.56
CA LEU A 188 -1.09 7.86 -11.45
C LEU A 188 -1.54 8.25 -10.04
N LEU A 189 -0.81 9.19 -9.43
CA LEU A 189 -0.96 9.59 -8.04
C LEU A 189 -1.07 11.12 -7.99
N ALA A 190 -2.18 11.65 -7.46
CA ALA A 190 -2.27 13.08 -7.19
C ALA A 190 -1.62 13.35 -5.83
N THR A 191 -0.33 13.66 -5.82
CA THR A 191 0.45 13.87 -4.58
C THR A 191 -0.24 14.86 -3.64
N ALA A 192 -0.23 14.54 -2.35
CA ALA A 192 -0.83 15.30 -1.25
C ALA A 192 -2.37 15.41 -1.26
N SER A 193 -3.07 14.82 -2.23
CA SER A 193 -4.54 14.89 -2.32
C SER A 193 -5.29 14.18 -1.19
N HIS A 194 -4.62 13.28 -0.44
CA HIS A 194 -5.14 12.68 0.79
C HIS A 194 -5.35 13.69 1.94
N LYS A 195 -4.79 14.90 1.80
CA LYS A 195 -4.94 16.03 2.72
C LYS A 195 -5.51 17.28 2.03
N ALA A 196 -5.96 17.19 0.78
CA ALA A 196 -6.53 18.32 0.06
C ALA A 196 -7.94 18.67 0.55
N VAL A 197 -8.13 19.89 1.05
CA VAL A 197 -9.41 20.35 1.60
C VAL A 197 -10.40 20.89 0.56
N TYR A 198 -9.96 21.01 -0.69
CA TYR A 198 -10.78 21.47 -1.82
C TYR A 198 -11.01 20.31 -2.80
N THR A 199 -12.21 20.28 -3.38
CA THR A 199 -12.56 19.32 -4.44
C THR A 199 -11.53 19.35 -5.57
N ALA A 200 -11.22 18.18 -6.11
CA ALA A 200 -10.32 18.06 -7.26
C ALA A 200 -10.82 18.93 -8.45
N PRO A 201 -9.92 19.66 -9.13
CA PRO A 201 -10.28 20.52 -10.25
C PRO A 201 -10.60 19.71 -11.52
N GLU A 202 -11.29 20.31 -12.49
CA GLU A 202 -11.64 19.67 -13.77
C GLU A 202 -10.41 19.11 -14.52
N SER A 203 -9.26 19.77 -14.40
CA SER A 203 -8.00 19.32 -15.02
C SER A 203 -7.55 17.94 -14.53
N ILE A 204 -8.07 17.40 -13.42
CA ILE A 204 -7.77 16.03 -12.99
C ILE A 204 -8.30 14.98 -13.98
N GLN A 205 -9.25 15.34 -14.84
CA GLN A 205 -9.81 14.47 -15.88
C GLN A 205 -8.91 14.32 -17.12
N ASP A 206 -7.81 15.07 -17.20
CA ASP A 206 -6.77 14.86 -18.21
C ASP A 206 -5.64 14.02 -17.62
N PRO A 207 -5.32 12.83 -18.18
CA PRO A 207 -4.19 12.02 -17.71
C PRO A 207 -2.83 12.71 -17.86
N ASN A 208 -2.71 13.75 -18.70
CA ASN A 208 -1.47 14.53 -18.89
C ASN A 208 -1.40 15.77 -17.99
N SER A 209 -2.41 15.98 -17.15
CA SER A 209 -2.43 17.09 -16.19
C SER A 209 -1.24 17.04 -15.24
N SER A 210 -0.69 18.22 -14.91
CA SER A 210 0.42 18.36 -13.97
C SER A 210 0.08 17.97 -12.54
N ILE A 211 -1.20 17.69 -12.24
CA ILE A 211 -1.65 17.15 -10.96
C ILE A 211 -1.15 15.71 -10.77
N TRP A 212 -1.02 14.96 -11.86
CA TRP A 212 -0.63 13.57 -11.81
C TRP A 212 0.89 13.42 -11.71
N GLU A 213 1.33 12.74 -10.66
CA GLU A 213 2.65 12.13 -10.60
C GLU A 213 2.58 10.66 -10.98
N THR A 214 3.69 10.15 -11.49
CA THR A 214 3.91 8.72 -11.73
C THR A 214 5.39 8.40 -11.58
N TYR A 215 5.73 7.12 -11.59
CA TYR A 215 7.03 6.62 -11.18
C TYR A 215 7.66 5.72 -12.23
N SER A 216 8.98 5.54 -12.09
CA SER A 216 9.73 4.46 -12.71
C SER A 216 10.38 3.62 -11.63
N CYS A 217 10.43 2.31 -11.81
CA CYS A 217 11.07 1.41 -10.86
C CYS A 217 11.58 0.12 -11.54
N PRO A 218 12.62 -0.52 -10.99
CA PRO A 218 12.99 -1.87 -11.39
C PRO A 218 11.94 -2.89 -10.91
N ALA A 219 12.01 -4.12 -11.44
CA ALA A 219 11.22 -5.22 -10.92
C ALA A 219 11.55 -5.49 -9.44
N GLY A 220 10.58 -6.01 -8.68
CA GLY A 220 10.73 -6.24 -7.24
C GLY A 220 10.57 -4.98 -6.39
N SER A 221 10.11 -3.88 -6.98
CA SER A 221 9.86 -2.64 -6.25
C SER A 221 8.48 -2.63 -5.59
N LEU A 222 8.37 -1.91 -4.48
CA LEU A 222 7.16 -1.83 -3.66
C LEU A 222 6.64 -0.40 -3.59
N LEU A 223 5.40 -0.19 -4.01
CA LEU A 223 4.69 1.08 -3.88
C LEU A 223 3.61 0.96 -2.80
N PHE A 224 3.66 1.86 -1.82
CA PHE A 224 2.58 2.12 -0.88
C PHE A 224 1.83 3.38 -1.31
N PHE A 225 0.50 3.38 -1.23
CA PHE A 225 -0.28 4.61 -1.28
C PHE A 225 -1.57 4.50 -0.46
N THR A 226 -1.97 5.60 0.18
CA THR A 226 -3.24 5.66 0.90
C THR A 226 -4.40 5.74 -0.09
N GLU A 227 -5.46 4.94 0.07
CA GLU A 227 -6.65 5.06 -0.78
C GLU A 227 -7.41 6.38 -0.52
N ALA A 228 -7.06 7.13 0.54
CA ALA A 228 -7.52 8.50 0.73
C ALA A 228 -6.98 9.48 -0.34
N LEU A 229 -5.92 9.13 -1.08
CA LEU A 229 -5.41 9.96 -2.17
C LEU A 229 -6.18 9.72 -3.48
N SER A 230 -6.36 10.78 -4.26
CA SER A 230 -6.85 10.67 -5.64
C SER A 230 -5.81 9.96 -6.50
N HIS A 231 -6.23 8.89 -7.17
CA HIS A 231 -5.35 8.10 -8.01
C HIS A 231 -6.11 7.55 -9.22
N SER A 232 -5.35 7.03 -10.18
CA SER A 232 -5.92 6.50 -11.41
C SER A 232 -5.02 5.41 -11.99
N ALA A 233 -5.65 4.44 -12.65
CA ALA A 233 -4.94 3.62 -13.63
C ALA A 233 -4.63 4.46 -14.88
N HIS A 234 -3.71 3.96 -15.71
CA HIS A 234 -3.43 4.52 -17.02
C HIS A 234 -3.22 3.38 -18.01
N PRO A 235 -3.60 3.54 -19.29
CA PRO A 235 -3.33 2.53 -20.31
C PRO A 235 -1.85 2.16 -20.34
N TRP A 236 -1.56 0.86 -20.43
CA TRP A 236 -0.20 0.38 -20.54
C TRP A 236 0.32 0.63 -21.96
N THR A 237 1.47 1.29 -22.06
CA THR A 237 2.05 1.68 -23.36
C THR A 237 3.48 1.18 -23.54
N ASN A 238 4.08 0.58 -22.51
CA ASN A 238 5.42 0.01 -22.59
C ASN A 238 5.41 -1.21 -23.51
N LYS A 239 6.16 -1.14 -24.61
CA LYS A 239 6.28 -2.21 -25.62
C LYS A 239 7.36 -3.25 -25.28
N LYS A 240 8.19 -3.01 -24.26
CA LYS A 240 9.30 -3.89 -23.87
C LYS A 240 8.84 -5.05 -22.99
N ASN A 241 7.81 -4.82 -22.18
CA ASN A 241 7.26 -5.82 -21.28
C ASN A 241 5.81 -5.49 -20.93
N ASP A 242 5.04 -6.52 -20.58
CA ASP A 242 3.75 -6.37 -19.93
C ASP A 242 3.92 -5.88 -18.49
N ARG A 243 2.90 -5.22 -17.94
CA ARG A 243 2.82 -4.97 -16.51
C ARG A 243 2.39 -6.25 -15.82
N VAL A 244 3.15 -6.65 -14.82
CA VAL A 244 2.80 -7.75 -13.91
C VAL A 244 2.93 -7.20 -12.50
N ALA A 245 1.80 -7.06 -11.80
CA ALA A 245 1.80 -6.47 -10.48
C ALA A 245 0.77 -7.12 -9.55
N ILE A 246 1.11 -7.24 -8.27
CA ILE A 246 0.17 -7.67 -7.22
C ILE A 246 -0.26 -6.45 -6.43
N PHE A 247 -1.57 -6.23 -6.38
CA PHE A 247 -2.20 -5.15 -5.64
C PHE A 247 -2.94 -5.72 -4.44
N SER A 248 -2.45 -5.41 -3.25
CA SER A 248 -3.09 -5.76 -2.00
C SER A 248 -3.64 -4.51 -1.32
N CYS A 249 -4.77 -4.64 -0.63
CA CYS A 249 -5.33 -3.56 0.17
C CYS A 249 -5.42 -4.00 1.64
N TYR A 250 -4.89 -3.16 2.53
CA TYR A 250 -4.84 -3.41 3.96
C TYR A 250 -5.66 -2.36 4.71
N ASN A 251 -6.30 -2.78 5.80
CA ASN A 251 -7.16 -1.90 6.56
C ASN A 251 -7.08 -2.21 8.06
N THR A 252 -7.67 -1.33 8.87
CA THR A 252 -7.91 -1.59 10.30
C THR A 252 -8.87 -2.77 10.43
N ILE A 253 -8.74 -3.55 11.51
CA ILE A 253 -9.55 -4.78 11.72
C ILE A 253 -11.06 -4.50 11.71
N ASN A 254 -11.46 -3.33 12.22
CA ASN A 254 -12.86 -2.93 12.39
C ASN A 254 -13.48 -2.27 11.15
N SER A 255 -12.77 -2.22 10.03
CA SER A 255 -13.23 -1.61 8.78
C SER A 255 -13.28 -2.64 7.66
N LYS A 256 -14.16 -2.39 6.68
CA LYS A 256 -14.34 -3.18 5.45
C LYS A 256 -14.70 -2.23 4.32
N TRP A 257 -14.02 -2.35 3.18
CA TRP A 257 -14.44 -1.70 1.94
C TRP A 257 -14.80 -2.71 0.84
N HIS A 258 -13.96 -3.74 0.65
CA HIS A 258 -14.17 -4.73 -0.40
C HIS A 258 -15.06 -5.88 0.07
N ASP A 259 -15.96 -6.35 -0.79
CA ASP A 259 -16.76 -7.56 -0.54
C ASP A 259 -15.92 -8.83 -0.64
N TRP A 260 -16.33 -9.84 0.14
CA TRP A 260 -15.75 -11.18 0.13
C TRP A 260 -16.75 -12.03 -0.64
N ASP A 261 -16.67 -11.98 -1.97
CA ASP A 261 -17.38 -12.93 -2.84
C ASP A 261 -16.48 -14.14 -3.11
#